data_AF-A0AAW9LJC5-F1
#
_entry.id   AF-A0AAW9LJC5-F1
#
_cell.length_a   1.000
_cell.length_b   1.000
_cell.length_c   1.000
_cell.angle_alpha   90.00
_cell.angle_beta   90.00
_cell.angle_gamma   90.00
#
_symmetry.space_group_name_H-M   'P 1'
#
loop_
_entity.id
_entity.type
_entity.pdbx_description
1 polymer ?
#
loop_
_entity_poly.entity_id
_entity_poly.type
_entity_poly.pdbx_seq_one_letter_code
_entity_poly.pdbx_strand_id
1 'polypeptide(L)' 'MEKIGASGGGSTKLKMELSFNTDSGLVTATAKQYISPQNMVKIMRNNTIYIYYMPDNPKELLPTPWEME' A
#
# COMPACT_ATOMS: atom_id res chain seq x y z
N MET A 1 -0.29 -4.06 -8.39
CA MET A 1 0.37 -4.57 -7.18
C MET A 1 1.05 -5.88 -7.54
N GLU A 2 2.28 -6.08 -7.07
CA GLU A 2 3.12 -7.25 -7.37
C GLU A 2 3.61 -7.89 -6.07
N LYS A 3 3.58 -9.23 -5.96
CA LYS A 3 4.23 -9.94 -4.87
C LYS A 3 5.73 -10.02 -5.12
N ILE A 4 6.50 -9.46 -4.19
CA ILE A 4 7.98 -9.41 -4.27
C ILE A 4 8.68 -10.21 -3.16
N GLY A 5 7.92 -10.89 -2.30
CA GLY A 5 8.50 -11.73 -1.26
C GLY A 5 7.49 -12.24 -0.23
N ALA A 6 7.99 -12.96 0.76
CA ALA A 6 7.26 -13.41 1.92
C ALA A 6 8.18 -13.43 3.15
N SER A 7 7.60 -13.33 4.34
CA SER A 7 8.30 -13.49 5.62
C SER A 7 8.06 -14.89 6.20
N GLY A 8 8.94 -15.35 7.09
CA GLY A 8 8.78 -16.63 7.79
C GLY A 8 7.49 -16.75 8.62
N GLY A 9 6.89 -15.62 9.02
CA GLY A 9 5.61 -15.55 9.73
C GLY A 9 4.36 -15.53 8.82
N GLY A 10 4.51 -15.77 7.52
CA GLY A 10 3.38 -15.85 6.58
C GLY A 10 2.91 -14.51 5.99
N SER A 11 3.49 -13.38 6.39
CA SER A 11 3.20 -12.08 5.74
C SER A 11 3.76 -12.05 4.32
N THR A 12 3.00 -11.48 3.40
CA THR A 12 3.40 -11.31 1.98
C THR A 12 3.96 -9.91 1.76
N LYS A 13 5.12 -9.81 1.11
CA LYS A 13 5.70 -8.51 0.71
C LYS A 13 5.14 -8.12 -0.65
N LEU A 14 4.50 -6.97 -0.70
CA LEU A 14 3.89 -6.42 -1.91
C LEU A 14 4.62 -5.14 -2.33
N LYS A 15 4.79 -4.99 -3.64
CA LYS A 15 5.21 -3.76 -4.29
C LYS A 15 4.00 -3.14 -4.99
N MET A 16 3.79 -1.85 -4.78
CA MET A 16 2.72 -1.08 -5.42
C MET A 16 3.35 0.12 -6.09
N GLU A 17 3.09 0.29 -7.38
CA GLU A 17 3.37 1.53 -8.09
C GLU A 17 2.07 2.32 -8.15
N LEU A 18 2.15 3.59 -7.76
CA LEU A 18 1.01 4.47 -7.58
C LEU A 18 1.31 5.78 -8.27
N SER A 19 0.35 6.23 -9.08
CA SER A 19 0.41 7.52 -9.76
C SER A 19 -0.76 8.36 -9.30
N PHE A 20 -0.48 9.56 -8.80
CA PHE A 20 -1.51 10.47 -8.30
C PHE A 20 -1.13 11.93 -8.61
N ASN A 21 -2.15 12.76 -8.79
CA ASN A 21 -1.98 14.19 -9.03
C ASN A 21 -1.74 14.91 -7.71
N THR A 22 -0.73 15.78 -7.70
CA THR A 22 -0.45 16.74 -6.63
C THR A 22 -0.52 18.15 -7.21
N ASP A 23 -0.48 19.17 -6.35
CA ASP A 23 -0.40 20.57 -6.79
C ASP A 23 0.87 20.85 -7.64
N SER A 24 1.90 20.03 -7.45
CA SER A 24 3.16 20.06 -8.20
C SER A 24 3.14 19.25 -9.50
N GLY A 25 2.01 18.61 -9.83
CA GLY A 25 1.82 17.75 -11.00
C GLY A 25 1.66 16.26 -10.69
N LEU A 26 1.71 15.43 -11.73
CA LEU A 26 1.60 13.98 -11.61
C LEU A 26 2.85 13.40 -10.96
N VAL A 27 2.66 12.66 -9.87
CA VAL A 27 3.73 11.96 -9.16
C VAL A 27 3.54 10.46 -9.30
N THR A 28 4.63 9.76 -9.60
CA THR A 28 4.70 8.30 -9.51
C THR A 28 5.60 7.91 -8.33
N ALA A 29 5.08 7.03 -7.47
CA ALA A 29 5.80 6.54 -6.30
C ALA A 29 5.63 5.03 -6.13
N THR A 30 6.62 4.39 -5.51
CA THR A 30 6.62 2.94 -5.26
C THR A 30 6.57 2.66 -3.76
N ALA A 31 5.50 2.02 -3.31
CA ALA A 31 5.38 1.49 -1.96
C ALA A 31 5.85 0.03 -1.90
N LYS A 32 6.54 -0.35 -0.82
CA LYS A 32 6.87 -1.75 -0.51
C LYS A 32 6.45 -2.05 0.92
N GLN A 33 5.47 -2.94 1.11
CA GLN A 33 4.92 -3.22 2.44
C GLN A 33 4.75 -4.72 2.66
N TYR A 34 4.99 -5.17 3.89
CA TYR A 34 4.55 -6.49 4.34
C TYR A 34 3.09 -6.42 4.79
N ILE A 35 2.26 -7.27 4.20
CA ILE A 35 0.85 -7.43 4.55
C ILE A 35 0.68 -8.78 5.25
N SER A 36 0.20 -8.74 6.49
CA SER A 36 -0.11 -9.94 7.26
C SER A 36 -1.30 -10.69 6.64
N PRO A 37 -1.46 -12.00 6.89
CA PRO A 37 -2.63 -12.75 6.42
C PRO A 37 -3.96 -12.12 6.86
N GLN A 38 -4.05 -11.62 8.09
CA GLN A 38 -5.23 -10.94 8.63
C GLN A 38 -5.57 -9.68 7.81
N ASN A 39 -4.57 -8.86 7.52
CA ASN A 39 -4.75 -7.65 6.71
C ASN A 39 -5.10 -7.99 5.26
N MET A 40 -4.55 -9.08 4.72
CA MET A 40 -4.93 -9.57 3.39
C MET A 40 -6.41 -9.92 3.32
N VAL A 41 -6.96 -10.58 4.35
CA VAL A 41 -8.39 -10.88 4.44
C VAL A 41 -9.24 -9.61 4.44
N LYS A 42 -8.83 -8.57 5.18
CA LYS A 42 -9.52 -7.27 5.20
C LYS A 42 -9.54 -6.63 3.81
N ILE A 43 -8.39 -6.62 3.14
CA ILE A 43 -8.26 -6.10 1.77
C ILE A 43 -9.16 -6.87 0.80
N MET A 44 -9.18 -8.21 0.87
CA MET A 44 -10.03 -9.04 0.01
C MET A 44 -11.53 -8.84 0.26
N ARG A 45 -11.93 -8.52 1.50
CA ARG A 45 -13.34 -8.25 1.83
C ARG A 45 -13.79 -6.88 1.33
N ASN A 46 -12.97 -5.86 1.56
CA ASN A 46 -13.35 -4.47 1.32
C ASN A 46 -12.89 -3.95 -0.05
N ASN A 47 -12.07 -4.73 -0.77
CA ASN A 47 -11.41 -4.35 -2.03
C ASN A 47 -10.75 -2.96 -1.99
N THR A 48 -10.30 -2.53 -0.79
CA THR A 48 -9.82 -1.16 -0.54
C THR A 48 -8.53 -1.19 0.27
N ILE A 49 -7.59 -0.31 -0.08
CA ILE A 49 -6.36 -0.01 0.68
C ILE A 49 -6.22 1.51 0.71
N TYR A 50 -6.02 2.08 1.90
CA TYR A 50 -5.73 3.51 2.03
C TYR A 50 -4.24 3.73 1.82
N ILE A 51 -3.89 4.79 1.12
CA ILE A 51 -2.51 5.18 0.87
C ILE A 51 -2.33 6.56 1.47
N TYR A 52 -1.53 6.65 2.53
CA TYR A 52 -1.10 7.92 3.07
C TYR A 52 0.24 8.30 2.42
N TYR A 53 0.35 9.55 2.02
CA TYR A 53 1.58 10.12 1.47
C TYR A 53 1.80 11.52 2.04
N MET A 54 3.06 11.92 2.15
CA MET A 54 3.41 13.30 2.46
C MET A 54 3.36 14.13 1.17
N PRO A 55 2.60 15.25 1.12
CA PRO A 55 2.48 16.07 -0.10
C PRO A 55 3.82 16.65 -0.58
N ASP A 56 4.73 16.96 0.35
CA ASP A 56 6.07 17.49 0.12
C ASP A 56 7.12 16.40 -0.15
N ASN A 57 6.87 15.16 0.28
CA ASN A 57 7.71 14.00 -0.01
C ASN A 57 6.87 12.75 -0.39
N PRO A 58 6.29 12.73 -1.59
CA PRO A 58 5.37 11.67 -2.02
C PRO A 58 6.05 10.31 -2.26
N LYS A 59 7.36 10.20 -2.02
CA LYS A 59 8.13 8.94 -2.09
C LYS A 59 7.87 8.03 -0.90
N GLU A 60 7.41 8.56 0.23
CA GLU A 60 7.01 7.78 1.39
C GLU A 60 5.51 7.51 1.34
N LEU A 61 5.17 6.26 1.02
CA LEU A 61 3.80 5.78 0.94
C LEU A 61 3.56 4.76 2.06
N LEU A 62 2.51 4.98 2.85
CA LEU A 62 2.05 4.06 3.89
C LEU A 62 0.73 3.42 3.47
N PRO A 63 0.75 2.24 2.83
CA PRO A 63 -0.46 1.50 2.53
C PRO A 63 -1.03 0.89 3.83
N THR A 64 -2.25 1.29 4.18
CA THR A 64 -2.94 0.89 5.41
C THR A 64 -4.24 0.16 5.07
N PRO A 65 -4.43 -1.08 5.53
CA PRO A 65 -5.69 -1.80 5.39
C PRO A 65 -6.74 -1.18 6.33
N TRP A 66 -7.95 -0.97 5.84
CA TRP A 66 -9.04 -0.37 6.60
C TRP A 66 -10.14 -1.38 6.90
N GLU A 67 -10.69 -1.28 8.11
CA GLU A 67 -11.98 -1.84 8.48
C GLU A 67 -12.98 -0.68 8.49
N MET A 68 -14.01 -0.75 7.64
CA MET A 68 -15.23 -0.02 7.95
C MET A 68 -15.86 -0.71 9.16
N GLU A 69 -16.05 0.02 10.25
CA GLU A 69 -16.93 -0.39 11.37
C GLU A 69 -18.35 -0.68 10.89
#